data_AF-A0A973JGF8-F1
#
_entry.id   AF-A0A973JGF8-F1
#
_cell.length_a   1.000
_cell.length_b   1.000
_cell.length_c   1.000
_cell.angle_alpha   90.00
_cell.angle_beta   90.00
_cell.angle_gamma   90.00
#
_symmetry.space_group_name_H-M   'P 1'
#
loop_
_entity.id
_entity.type
_entity.pdbx_description
1 polymer ?
#
loop_
_entity_poly.entity_id
_entity_poly.type
_entity_poly.pdbx_seq_one_letter_code
_entity_poly.pdbx_strand_id
1 'polypeptide(L)'
;MREAAARVGWMVCALSLVMAGMLAEGAAPAAAATDGTVTITGHGWGHGRGMGQYGAYGYAKAGWGYQAILAHYYGGTALAGDAGNPTISVELQRLTGKGTIVTGTGLAVDGVPVAAGVAAVLITRTGAGTLQVSTAPGCGGPWTALGAPRASGTTVTDATGAPTVCETNQGSRYRGAIRVLDVGGTQYTLNIVPIESYLRGVVPRESPASWGNTGGIEALKAQSVAARSYVLGSGARPGSGATTCDSTSCQVYGGVSVQPYGSGVTQLENAITDTVIQQTAGQVMRFTSTGKVARTEFSSSTGGWTAGGTFPAVEDAGDSISPYHTWTVSTTLPAVATALGTGAIRTISVTARNGLGADGGRVLTVTVVETGGAVRTFSGSAVRIALGLRSDWFSISAISVTAARAVVQALYQDVLGRGTDPAGLEYWTAVVTATGDPSRVTAPIVASRERLETLVRGVYQDALHRAPDAAGLNYWVGYLAATQRVADLQVAIFSSPESLQVLGGGDTGTWVGGMYQALLKRTAAPAEAQYWAGVAQSGGRAAAVGWIARSPEAGTRRLDGYYQTFLGRSVDPSGVASWLPLMAGTGDFTVPGILGSSPEYWARAQTRFP
;
A
#
# COMPACT_ATOMS: atom_id res chain seq x y z
N MET A 1 -59.18 -37.02 -32.95
CA MET A 1 -59.60 -37.25 -31.55
C MET A 1 -58.37 -37.62 -30.75
N ARG A 2 -58.14 -36.91 -29.63
CA ARG A 2 -57.48 -37.29 -28.38
C ARG A 2 -56.14 -38.08 -28.40
N GLU A 3 -55.16 -37.47 -27.73
CA GLU A 3 -54.10 -38.02 -26.85
C GLU A 3 -53.81 -39.53 -26.87
N ALA A 4 -52.51 -39.89 -26.96
CA ALA A 4 -51.80 -40.67 -25.92
C ALA A 4 -50.31 -40.86 -26.28
N ALA A 5 -49.51 -40.97 -25.22
CA ALA A 5 -48.04 -40.92 -25.18
C ALA A 5 -47.33 -42.24 -25.56
N ALA A 6 -46.04 -42.14 -25.92
CA ALA A 6 -44.88 -42.65 -25.13
C ALA A 6 -43.69 -43.20 -25.96
N ARG A 7 -42.51 -42.66 -25.62
CA ARG A 7 -41.21 -43.34 -25.41
C ARG A 7 -40.24 -43.69 -26.58
N VAL A 8 -39.03 -43.13 -26.39
CA VAL A 8 -37.67 -43.69 -26.59
C VAL A 8 -37.07 -43.63 -28.01
N GLY A 9 -35.94 -42.91 -28.13
CA GLY A 9 -34.88 -43.30 -29.08
C GLY A 9 -33.93 -42.18 -29.56
N TRP A 10 -32.67 -42.27 -29.12
CA TRP A 10 -31.44 -41.92 -29.86
C TRP A 10 -31.21 -40.46 -30.34
N MET A 11 -30.31 -39.76 -29.64
CA MET A 11 -29.63 -38.54 -30.09
C MET A 11 -28.59 -38.89 -31.17
N VAL A 12 -28.77 -38.35 -32.38
CA VAL A 12 -27.85 -38.45 -33.51
C VAL A 12 -27.10 -37.13 -33.71
N CYS A 13 -25.79 -37.26 -33.92
CA CYS A 13 -24.82 -36.38 -34.57
C CYS A 13 -25.21 -34.92 -34.93
N ALA A 14 -24.40 -33.98 -34.46
CA ALA A 14 -23.95 -32.84 -35.27
C ALA A 14 -22.54 -32.41 -34.85
N LEU A 15 -21.56 -32.77 -35.68
CA LEU A 15 -20.18 -32.28 -35.68
C LEU A 15 -20.19 -30.89 -36.36
N SER A 16 -19.73 -29.84 -35.68
CA SER A 16 -19.46 -28.54 -36.30
C SER A 16 -17.97 -28.24 -36.18
N LEU A 17 -17.24 -28.49 -37.27
CA LEU A 17 -15.93 -27.88 -37.54
C LEU A 17 -16.14 -26.37 -37.74
N VAL A 18 -15.40 -25.54 -37.01
CA VAL A 18 -15.17 -24.14 -37.41
C VAL A 18 -13.67 -24.01 -37.67
N MET A 19 -13.32 -23.95 -38.95
CA MET A 19 -12.01 -23.48 -39.40
C MET A 19 -11.97 -21.96 -39.31
N ALA A 20 -10.99 -21.42 -38.59
CA ALA A 20 -10.66 -20.00 -38.63
C ALA A 20 -9.53 -19.78 -39.66
N GLY A 21 -9.86 -19.22 -40.81
CA GLY A 21 -8.90 -18.64 -41.75
C GLY A 21 -8.73 -17.15 -41.45
N MET A 22 -7.51 -16.71 -41.15
CA MET A 22 -7.15 -15.30 -41.03
C MET A 22 -6.54 -14.83 -42.36
N LEU A 23 -7.16 -13.84 -42.99
CA LEU A 23 -6.51 -13.01 -44.01
C LEU A 23 -5.75 -11.89 -43.28
N ALA A 24 -4.51 -11.68 -43.71
CA ALA A 24 -3.61 -10.68 -43.18
C ALA A 24 -3.90 -9.30 -43.81
N GLU A 25 -4.36 -8.34 -43.02
CA GLU A 25 -4.33 -6.92 -43.35
C GLU A 25 -3.08 -6.27 -42.70
N GLY A 26 -2.41 -5.39 -43.44
CA GLY A 26 -1.06 -4.88 -43.15
C GLY A 26 -0.90 -4.23 -41.77
N ALA A 27 0.17 -4.64 -41.07
CA ALA A 27 0.57 -4.09 -39.78
C ALA A 27 1.02 -2.62 -39.91
N ALA A 28 0.28 -1.72 -39.27
CA ALA A 28 0.77 -0.40 -38.91
C ALA A 28 1.99 -0.54 -37.96
N PRO A 29 2.95 0.40 -37.98
CA PRO A 29 4.11 0.35 -37.11
C PRO A 29 3.67 0.30 -35.64
N ALA A 30 4.20 -0.68 -34.90
CA ALA A 30 3.89 -0.95 -33.51
C ALA A 30 4.12 0.31 -32.65
N ALA A 31 3.03 0.91 -32.19
CA ALA A 31 3.08 1.88 -31.10
C ALA A 31 3.62 1.16 -29.85
N ALA A 32 4.70 1.69 -29.28
CA ALA A 32 5.25 1.21 -28.02
C ALA A 32 4.17 1.29 -26.94
N ALA A 33 3.73 0.16 -26.42
CA ALA A 33 2.75 0.11 -25.34
C ALA A 33 3.40 0.56 -24.02
N THR A 34 3.22 1.84 -23.67
CA THR A 34 3.72 2.52 -22.47
C THR A 34 2.74 2.51 -21.28
N ASP A 35 1.63 1.77 -21.39
CA ASP A 35 0.45 1.96 -20.52
C ASP A 35 0.33 0.90 -19.39
N GLY A 36 1.44 0.61 -18.69
CA GLY A 36 1.41 -0.31 -17.55
C GLY A 36 0.59 0.25 -16.39
N THR A 37 -0.38 -0.53 -15.88
CA THR A 37 -1.11 -0.20 -14.65
C THR A 37 -0.19 -0.40 -13.45
N VAL A 38 -0.18 0.58 -12.56
CA VAL A 38 0.53 0.54 -11.28
C VAL A 38 -0.52 0.48 -10.18
N THR A 39 -0.50 -0.60 -9.41
CA THR A 39 -1.32 -0.70 -8.19
C THR A 39 -0.45 -0.40 -6.98
N ILE A 40 -0.90 0.54 -6.16
CA ILE A 40 -0.24 0.94 -4.93
C ILE A 40 -1.18 0.62 -3.77
N THR A 41 -0.77 -0.31 -2.93
CA THR A 41 -1.48 -0.64 -1.69
C THR A 41 -0.70 -0.04 -0.54
N GLY A 42 -1.37 0.60 0.41
CA GLY A 42 -0.70 1.21 1.54
C GLY A 42 -1.50 1.19 2.82
N HIS A 43 -0.86 1.70 3.88
CA HIS A 43 -1.35 1.64 5.24
C HIS A 43 -1.34 3.02 5.90
N GLY A 44 -2.36 3.30 6.69
CA GLY A 44 -2.48 4.53 7.47
C GLY A 44 -2.65 5.81 6.64
N TRP A 45 -2.76 6.94 7.35
CA TRP A 45 -2.88 8.26 6.75
C TRP A 45 -2.11 9.31 7.56
N GLY A 46 -1.07 9.86 6.93
CA GLY A 46 -0.17 10.86 7.48
C GLY A 46 1.23 10.30 7.70
N HIS A 47 2.05 11.04 8.44
CA HIS A 47 3.45 10.71 8.66
C HIS A 47 3.67 9.61 9.71
N GLY A 48 2.64 9.21 10.47
CA GLY A 48 2.71 8.12 11.44
C GLY A 48 3.64 8.34 12.64
N ARG A 49 4.09 9.58 12.88
CA ARG A 49 4.96 9.92 14.02
C ARG A 49 4.09 10.31 15.21
N GLY A 50 4.42 9.76 16.38
CA GLY A 50 3.63 9.98 17.60
C GLY A 50 2.24 9.34 17.50
N MET A 51 1.24 10.00 18.06
CA MET A 51 -0.10 9.43 18.24
C MET A 51 -0.89 9.28 16.93
N GLY A 52 -1.49 8.11 16.72
CA GLY A 52 -2.56 7.92 15.73
C GLY A 52 -3.90 8.37 16.30
N GLN A 53 -4.64 9.23 15.61
CA GLN A 53 -5.95 9.71 16.06
C GLN A 53 -6.96 8.57 16.12
N TYR A 54 -7.05 7.75 15.07
CA TYR A 54 -7.89 6.55 15.06
C TYR A 54 -7.37 5.49 16.05
N GLY A 55 -6.06 5.37 16.22
CA GLY A 55 -5.46 4.49 17.21
C GLY A 55 -5.86 4.83 18.64
N ALA A 56 -5.71 6.11 19.03
CA ALA A 56 -6.18 6.64 20.31
C ALA A 56 -7.68 6.40 20.50
N TYR A 57 -8.49 6.59 19.45
CA TYR A 57 -9.92 6.29 19.49
C TYR A 57 -10.22 4.80 19.69
N GLY A 58 -9.50 3.91 19.01
CA GLY A 58 -9.59 2.46 19.20
C GLY A 58 -9.25 2.04 20.63
N TYR A 59 -8.16 2.57 21.18
CA TYR A 59 -7.76 2.32 22.57
C TYR A 59 -8.79 2.86 23.57
N ALA A 60 -9.32 4.07 23.36
CA ALA A 60 -10.38 4.63 24.21
C ALA A 60 -11.64 3.73 24.22
N LYS A 61 -12.04 3.21 23.05
CA LYS A 61 -13.15 2.24 22.95
C LYS A 61 -12.84 0.91 23.63
N ALA A 62 -11.57 0.53 23.71
CA ALA A 62 -11.09 -0.63 24.45
C ALA A 62 -10.91 -0.35 25.96
N GLY A 63 -11.32 0.82 26.45
CA GLY A 63 -11.32 1.17 27.88
C GLY A 63 -10.03 1.82 28.38
N TRP A 64 -9.10 2.21 27.48
CA TRP A 64 -7.88 2.90 27.90
C TRP A 64 -8.17 4.34 28.30
N GLY A 65 -7.62 4.76 29.43
CA GLY A 65 -7.60 6.18 29.83
C GLY A 65 -6.59 6.99 29.02
N TYR A 66 -6.83 8.30 28.87
CA TYR A 66 -6.00 9.18 28.05
C TYR A 66 -4.51 9.20 28.46
N GLN A 67 -4.22 9.02 29.75
CA GLN A 67 -2.84 8.96 30.24
C GLN A 67 -2.10 7.72 29.72
N ALA A 68 -2.78 6.57 29.64
CA ALA A 68 -2.21 5.34 29.09
C ALA A 68 -2.00 5.47 27.58
N ILE A 69 -2.96 6.09 26.88
CA ILE A 69 -2.86 6.39 25.45
C ILE A 69 -1.62 7.28 25.18
N LEU A 70 -1.47 8.38 25.92
CA LEU A 70 -0.32 9.28 25.77
C LEU A 70 1.01 8.59 26.08
N ALA A 71 1.07 7.80 27.16
CA ALA A 71 2.27 7.07 27.55
C ALA A 71 2.68 6.01 26.51
N HIS A 72 1.72 5.40 25.83
CA HIS A 72 1.96 4.44 24.77
C HIS A 72 2.64 5.08 23.55
N TYR A 73 2.15 6.22 23.08
CA TYR A 73 2.69 6.86 21.87
C TYR A 73 3.93 7.73 22.12
N TYR A 74 4.07 8.31 23.31
CA TYR A 74 5.10 9.31 23.61
C TYR A 74 6.13 8.79 24.61
N GLY A 75 6.73 7.63 24.30
CA GLY A 75 7.79 7.02 25.11
C GLY A 75 8.96 7.98 25.38
N GLY A 76 9.55 7.91 26.58
CA GLY A 76 10.59 8.85 27.03
C GLY A 76 10.04 10.21 27.50
N THR A 77 8.72 10.35 27.62
CA THR A 77 8.06 11.52 28.20
C THR A 77 7.17 11.16 29.37
N ALA A 78 6.81 12.16 30.17
CA ALA A 78 5.83 12.05 31.24
C ALA A 78 4.77 13.16 31.11
N LEU A 79 3.55 12.84 31.52
CA LEU A 79 2.46 13.81 31.64
C LEU A 79 2.72 14.74 32.83
N ALA A 80 2.68 16.05 32.61
CA ALA A 80 2.88 17.09 33.61
C ALA A 80 1.73 18.11 33.54
N GLY A 81 1.29 18.65 34.69
CA GLY A 81 0.07 19.47 34.82
C GLY A 81 0.28 20.98 34.94
N ASP A 82 1.36 21.55 34.39
CA ASP A 82 1.84 22.87 34.81
C ASP A 82 2.19 23.86 33.68
N ALA A 83 1.70 23.65 32.46
CA ALA A 83 2.03 24.55 31.35
C ALA A 83 1.34 25.93 31.45
N GLY A 84 0.37 26.10 32.37
CA GLY A 84 -0.44 27.31 32.49
C GLY A 84 -1.31 27.56 31.26
N ASN A 85 -1.65 28.84 31.03
CA ASN A 85 -2.40 29.27 29.84
C ASN A 85 -1.65 30.40 29.09
N PRO A 86 -0.41 30.16 28.63
CA PRO A 86 0.38 31.18 27.95
C PRO A 86 -0.30 31.62 26.64
N THR A 87 -0.08 32.89 26.29
CA THR A 87 -0.47 33.44 24.99
C THR A 87 0.53 32.97 23.94
N ILE A 88 0.01 32.41 22.84
CA ILE A 88 0.78 32.01 21.67
C ILE A 88 0.42 32.87 20.46
N SER A 89 1.21 32.76 19.40
CA SER A 89 0.93 33.39 18.11
C SER A 89 0.76 32.35 17.00
N VAL A 90 -0.32 32.49 16.23
CA VAL A 90 -0.66 31.62 15.10
C VAL A 90 -0.58 32.42 13.81
N GLU A 91 0.35 32.07 12.92
CA GLU A 91 0.41 32.65 11.57
C GLU A 91 -0.81 32.22 10.75
N LEU A 92 -1.58 33.20 10.26
CA LEU A 92 -2.68 32.97 9.33
C LEU A 92 -2.13 32.95 7.90
N GLN A 93 -1.65 31.79 7.44
CA GLN A 93 -0.73 31.70 6.29
C GLN A 93 -1.33 32.20 4.97
N ARG A 94 -2.65 32.09 4.80
CA ARG A 94 -3.36 32.58 3.60
C ARG A 94 -3.30 34.10 3.42
N LEU A 95 -2.93 34.82 4.48
CA LEU A 95 -2.78 36.28 4.51
C LEU A 95 -1.33 36.73 4.42
N THR A 96 -0.37 35.81 4.39
CA THR A 96 1.05 36.14 4.22
C THR A 96 1.25 36.96 2.94
N GLY A 97 1.92 38.11 3.08
CA GLY A 97 2.16 39.09 2.03
C GLY A 97 0.96 39.99 1.68
N LYS A 98 -0.17 39.89 2.37
CA LYS A 98 -1.40 40.64 2.08
C LYS A 98 -1.74 41.63 3.19
N GLY A 99 -2.50 42.67 2.82
CA GLY A 99 -3.17 43.55 3.78
C GLY A 99 -4.13 42.76 4.69
N THR A 100 -4.22 43.15 5.95
CA THR A 100 -5.06 42.48 6.95
C THR A 100 -6.26 43.33 7.27
N ILE A 101 -7.46 42.80 7.04
CA ILE A 101 -8.70 43.48 7.38
C ILE A 101 -9.34 42.78 8.58
N VAL A 102 -9.68 43.55 9.60
CA VAL A 102 -10.31 43.07 10.83
C VAL A 102 -11.62 43.82 11.07
N THR A 103 -12.70 43.10 11.34
CA THR A 103 -14.02 43.64 11.70
C THR A 103 -14.44 43.23 13.11
N GLY A 104 -15.31 44.03 13.71
CA GLY A 104 -15.78 43.86 15.08
C GLY A 104 -16.80 44.92 15.48
N THR A 105 -17.34 44.82 16.69
CA THR A 105 -18.36 45.74 17.22
C THR A 105 -17.80 46.75 18.23
N GLY A 106 -16.50 46.67 18.53
CA GLY A 106 -15.78 47.65 19.34
C GLY A 106 -14.28 47.49 19.15
N LEU A 107 -13.78 47.88 17.97
CA LEU A 107 -12.37 47.68 17.62
C LEU A 107 -11.46 48.64 18.39
N ALA A 108 -10.27 48.18 18.72
CA ALA A 108 -9.19 49.02 19.21
C ALA A 108 -7.88 48.65 18.53
N VAL A 109 -7.05 49.65 18.25
CA VAL A 109 -5.73 49.50 17.62
C VAL A 109 -4.67 49.92 18.61
N ASP A 110 -3.81 48.97 18.99
CA ASP A 110 -2.78 49.11 20.04
C ASP A 110 -3.38 49.59 21.37
N GLY A 111 -4.57 49.09 21.71
CA GLY A 111 -5.31 49.45 22.92
C GLY A 111 -6.09 50.77 22.82
N VAL A 112 -5.95 51.52 21.73
CA VAL A 112 -6.71 52.77 21.51
C VAL A 112 -8.01 52.46 20.76
N PRO A 113 -9.20 52.73 21.33
CA PRO A 113 -10.47 52.50 20.65
C PRO A 113 -10.56 53.28 19.33
N VAL A 114 -11.10 52.65 18.29
CA VAL A 114 -11.47 53.38 17.06
C VAL A 114 -12.81 54.10 17.27
N ALA A 115 -13.07 55.13 16.47
CA ALA A 115 -14.30 55.91 16.59
C ALA A 115 -15.55 55.03 16.47
N ALA A 116 -16.60 55.38 17.21
CA ALA A 116 -17.89 54.70 17.15
C ALA A 116 -18.43 54.69 15.71
N GLY A 117 -18.95 53.54 15.26
CA GLY A 117 -19.45 53.35 13.89
C GLY A 117 -18.41 52.86 12.88
N VAL A 118 -17.12 52.79 13.25
CA VAL A 118 -16.11 52.07 12.46
C VAL A 118 -16.29 50.57 12.66
N ALA A 119 -16.59 49.84 11.59
CA ALA A 119 -16.82 48.40 11.64
C ALA A 119 -15.61 47.58 11.13
N ALA A 120 -14.63 48.22 10.48
CA ALA A 120 -13.46 47.56 9.92
C ALA A 120 -12.18 48.38 10.08
N VAL A 121 -11.06 47.68 10.30
CA VAL A 121 -9.69 48.19 10.30
C VAL A 121 -8.89 47.42 9.25
N LEU A 122 -8.20 48.13 8.34
CA LEU A 122 -7.23 47.59 7.41
C LEU A 122 -5.82 47.97 7.87
N ILE A 123 -4.91 47.00 7.85
CA ILE A 123 -3.48 47.22 8.07
C ILE A 123 -2.71 46.79 6.83
N THR A 124 -1.93 47.71 6.24
CA THR A 124 -1.11 47.47 5.06
C THR A 124 0.33 47.93 5.27
N ARG A 125 1.29 47.15 4.78
CA ARG A 125 2.68 47.58 4.67
C ARG A 125 2.82 48.73 3.68
N THR A 126 3.49 49.81 4.09
CA THR A 126 3.81 50.96 3.23
C THR A 126 5.32 51.17 3.06
N GLY A 127 6.14 50.54 3.89
CA GLY A 127 7.60 50.60 3.84
C GLY A 127 8.24 49.58 4.77
N ALA A 128 9.57 49.52 4.80
CA ALA A 128 10.29 48.61 5.68
C ALA A 128 9.98 48.89 7.16
N GLY A 129 9.35 47.94 7.84
CA GLY A 129 8.97 48.05 9.24
C GLY A 129 7.78 49.00 9.50
N THR A 130 7.08 49.44 8.46
CA THR A 130 6.05 50.49 8.54
C THR A 130 4.70 50.01 8.03
N LEU A 131 3.66 50.21 8.84
CA LEU A 131 2.29 49.78 8.61
C LEU A 131 1.32 50.98 8.62
N GLN A 132 0.54 51.17 7.57
CA GLN A 132 -0.59 52.10 7.57
C GLN A 132 -1.82 51.41 8.15
N VAL A 133 -2.51 52.11 9.05
CA VAL A 133 -3.82 51.70 9.56
C VAL A 133 -4.88 52.55 8.87
N SER A 134 -5.96 51.91 8.43
CA SER A 134 -7.11 52.58 7.80
C SER A 134 -8.41 52.01 8.36
N THR A 135 -9.48 52.80 8.34
CA THR A 135 -10.81 52.40 8.84
C THR A 135 -11.85 52.41 7.72
N ALA A 136 -12.89 51.60 7.86
CA ALA A 136 -14.01 51.51 6.93
C ALA A 136 -15.32 51.08 7.63
N PRO A 137 -16.49 51.27 6.98
CA PRO A 137 -17.76 50.73 7.44
C PRO A 137 -17.90 49.21 7.23
N GLY A 138 -16.94 48.54 6.61
CA GLY A 138 -16.95 47.08 6.40
C GLY A 138 -15.75 46.57 5.60
N CYS A 139 -15.73 45.27 5.31
CA CYS A 139 -14.60 44.62 4.62
C CYS A 139 -14.32 45.19 3.21
N GLY A 140 -15.31 45.80 2.56
CA GLY A 140 -15.19 46.35 1.21
C GLY A 140 -14.67 47.79 1.11
N GLY A 141 -14.43 48.46 2.24
CA GLY A 141 -14.14 49.90 2.24
C GLY A 141 -15.42 50.76 2.14
N PRO A 142 -15.32 52.02 1.68
CA PRO A 142 -14.07 52.72 1.32
C PRO A 142 -13.16 52.92 2.53
N TRP A 143 -11.85 53.02 2.28
CA TRP A 143 -10.82 53.10 3.33
C TRP A 143 -10.37 54.54 3.58
N THR A 144 -10.28 54.92 4.86
CA THR A 144 -9.73 56.20 5.30
C THR A 144 -8.56 55.98 6.25
N ALA A 145 -7.42 56.63 6.00
CA ALA A 145 -6.23 56.50 6.85
C ALA A 145 -6.52 56.96 8.29
N LEU A 146 -6.15 56.13 9.26
CA LEU A 146 -6.26 56.42 10.69
C LEU A 146 -4.90 56.88 11.23
N GLY A 147 -4.63 58.17 11.08
CA GLY A 147 -3.39 58.79 11.52
C GLY A 147 -2.18 58.41 10.66
N ALA A 148 -0.98 58.75 11.16
CA ALA A 148 0.28 58.46 10.49
C ALA A 148 0.62 56.95 10.52
N PRO A 149 1.46 56.47 9.57
CA PRO A 149 1.96 55.10 9.60
C PRO A 149 2.63 54.75 10.94
N ARG A 150 2.47 53.49 11.36
CA ARG A 150 2.96 52.95 12.63
C ARG A 150 4.09 51.95 12.40
N ALA A 151 4.86 51.67 13.45
CA ALA A 151 5.87 50.61 13.42
C ALA A 151 5.22 49.20 13.32
N SER A 152 5.97 48.26 12.76
CA SER A 152 5.66 46.82 12.74
C SER A 152 5.23 46.33 14.12
N GLY A 153 4.16 45.52 14.19
CA GLY A 153 3.62 45.01 15.45
C GLY A 153 2.26 45.54 15.87
N THR A 154 1.58 46.30 15.01
CA THR A 154 0.22 46.81 15.24
C THR A 154 -0.76 45.69 15.58
N THR A 155 -1.50 45.86 16.67
CA THR A 155 -2.46 44.87 17.18
C THR A 155 -3.89 45.43 17.15
N VAL A 156 -4.83 44.62 16.64
CA VAL A 156 -6.26 44.91 16.64
C VAL A 156 -6.97 43.97 17.59
N THR A 157 -7.76 44.55 18.50
CA THR A 157 -8.66 43.82 19.41
C THR A 157 -10.10 44.19 19.12
N ASP A 158 -11.01 43.32 19.54
CA ASP A 158 -12.45 43.58 19.53
C ASP A 158 -13.00 43.48 20.95
N ALA A 159 -14.04 44.27 21.27
CA ALA A 159 -14.68 44.30 22.59
C ALA A 159 -15.26 42.93 23.02
N THR A 160 -15.62 42.05 22.09
CA THR A 160 -16.08 40.69 22.40
C THR A 160 -14.93 39.72 22.68
N GLY A 161 -13.68 40.17 22.51
CA GLY A 161 -12.48 39.33 22.61
C GLY A 161 -12.34 38.34 21.45
N ALA A 162 -13.12 38.50 20.38
CA ALA A 162 -13.09 37.61 19.23
C ALA A 162 -13.26 38.35 17.89
N PRO A 163 -12.22 39.06 17.40
CA PRO A 163 -12.27 39.78 16.12
C PRO A 163 -12.51 38.85 14.92
N THR A 164 -13.11 39.40 13.88
CA THR A 164 -13.30 38.71 12.60
C THR A 164 -12.30 39.22 11.58
N VAL A 165 -11.57 38.32 10.93
CA VAL A 165 -10.65 38.65 9.83
C VAL A 165 -11.40 38.48 8.51
N CYS A 166 -11.42 39.51 7.67
CA CYS A 166 -12.00 39.40 6.34
C CYS A 166 -11.00 38.73 5.39
N GLU A 167 -11.45 37.69 4.71
CA GLU A 167 -10.71 36.99 3.66
C GLU A 167 -11.37 37.25 2.31
N THR A 168 -10.84 36.64 1.25
CA THR A 168 -11.38 36.84 -0.11
C THR A 168 -12.84 36.42 -0.24
N ASN A 169 -13.25 35.31 0.39
CA ASN A 169 -14.58 34.72 0.21
C ASN A 169 -15.35 34.49 1.51
N GLN A 170 -14.77 34.82 2.66
CA GLN A 170 -15.36 34.56 3.97
C GLN A 170 -14.82 35.51 5.05
N GLY A 171 -15.58 35.70 6.12
CA GLY A 171 -15.08 36.21 7.38
C GLY A 171 -14.76 35.06 8.34
N SER A 172 -13.59 35.09 8.97
CA SER A 172 -13.19 34.07 9.95
C SER A 172 -12.97 34.71 11.31
N ARG A 173 -13.66 34.21 12.34
CA ARG A 173 -13.62 34.77 13.69
C ARG A 173 -12.57 34.04 14.54
N TYR A 174 -11.75 34.79 15.26
CA TYR A 174 -10.67 34.24 16.10
C TYR A 174 -10.76 34.79 17.51
N ARG A 175 -10.42 33.99 18.53
CA ARG A 175 -10.28 34.48 19.91
C ARG A 175 -9.01 35.32 20.06
N GLY A 176 -9.03 36.25 21.01
CA GLY A 176 -7.89 37.09 21.34
C GLY A 176 -7.76 38.30 20.42
N ALA A 177 -6.58 38.49 19.85
CA ALA A 177 -6.24 39.66 19.05
C ALA A 177 -5.63 39.27 17.70
N ILE A 178 -5.62 40.22 16.76
CA ILE A 178 -4.93 40.09 15.48
C ILE A 178 -3.75 41.05 15.46
N ARG A 179 -2.53 40.53 15.34
CA ARG A 179 -1.31 41.32 15.26
C ARG A 179 -0.71 41.23 13.86
N VAL A 180 -0.28 42.35 13.32
CA VAL A 180 0.35 42.43 12.01
C VAL A 180 1.82 42.80 12.16
N LEU A 181 2.68 42.01 11.52
CA LEU A 181 4.13 42.21 11.51
C LEU A 181 4.62 42.42 10.07
N ASP A 182 5.67 43.22 9.91
CA ASP A 182 6.55 43.19 8.74
C ASP A 182 7.89 42.55 9.15
N VAL A 183 8.25 41.43 8.52
CA VAL A 183 9.54 40.75 8.71
C VAL A 183 10.17 40.50 7.35
N GLY A 184 11.40 41.00 7.15
CA GLY A 184 12.11 40.83 5.88
C GLY A 184 11.38 41.41 4.67
N GLY A 185 10.52 42.40 4.87
CA GLY A 185 9.72 43.04 3.82
C GLY A 185 8.41 42.31 3.47
N THR A 186 8.06 41.27 4.21
CA THR A 186 6.81 40.52 4.07
C THR A 186 5.87 40.81 5.24
N GLN A 187 4.63 41.19 4.94
CA GLN A 187 3.58 41.33 5.95
C GLN A 187 3.06 39.96 6.40
N TYR A 188 2.98 39.73 7.69
CA TYR A 188 2.40 38.54 8.31
C TYR A 188 1.24 38.93 9.22
N THR A 189 0.17 38.14 9.18
CA THR A 189 -0.96 38.25 10.09
C THR A 189 -0.89 37.14 11.14
N LEU A 190 -0.86 37.53 12.41
CA LEU A 190 -0.81 36.61 13.54
C LEU A 190 -2.10 36.71 14.36
N ASN A 191 -2.72 35.59 14.68
CA ASN A 191 -3.69 35.53 15.75
C ASN A 191 -2.96 35.31 17.09
N ILE A 192 -3.11 36.27 18.01
CA ILE A 192 -2.53 36.26 19.35
C ILE A 192 -3.60 35.77 20.32
N VAL A 193 -3.38 34.58 20.90
CA VAL A 193 -4.46 33.84 21.58
C VAL A 193 -3.91 33.03 22.76
N PRO A 194 -4.60 32.99 23.92
CA PRO A 194 -4.26 32.06 25.00
C PRO A 194 -4.40 30.60 24.54
N ILE A 195 -3.47 29.74 24.93
CA ILE A 195 -3.41 28.36 24.42
C ILE A 195 -4.70 27.56 24.64
N GLU A 196 -5.39 27.73 25.78
CA GLU A 196 -6.66 27.02 26.02
C GLU A 196 -7.76 27.48 25.04
N SER A 197 -7.73 28.75 24.62
CA SER A 197 -8.62 29.26 23.56
C SER A 197 -8.22 28.79 22.17
N TYR A 198 -6.92 28.65 21.90
CA TYR A 198 -6.40 28.09 20.65
C TYR A 198 -6.89 26.65 20.45
N LEU A 199 -6.82 25.82 21.50
CA LEU A 199 -7.22 24.41 21.43
C LEU A 199 -8.68 24.22 21.03
N ARG A 200 -9.57 25.17 21.36
CA ARG A 200 -10.99 25.12 20.93
C ARG A 200 -11.15 25.19 19.41
N GLY A 201 -10.19 25.83 18.73
CA GLY A 201 -10.13 25.89 17.26
C GLY A 201 -9.34 24.75 16.62
N VAL A 202 -8.62 23.92 17.40
CA VAL A 202 -7.77 22.81 16.92
C VAL A 202 -8.39 21.46 17.19
N VAL A 203 -8.71 21.13 18.44
CA VAL A 203 -9.14 19.79 18.85
C VAL A 203 -10.32 19.27 18.01
N PRO A 204 -11.42 20.01 17.78
CA PRO A 204 -12.54 19.53 16.96
C PRO A 204 -12.20 19.43 15.45
N ARG A 205 -11.09 20.02 15.00
CA ARG A 205 -10.60 19.93 13.62
C ARG A 205 -9.63 18.77 13.41
N GLU A 206 -8.91 18.37 14.45
CA GLU A 206 -7.97 17.26 14.43
C GLU A 206 -8.63 15.93 14.74
N SER A 207 -9.59 15.89 15.68
CA SER A 207 -10.36 14.69 15.99
C SER A 207 -11.85 15.01 16.01
N PRO A 208 -12.71 14.19 15.36
CA PRO A 208 -14.15 14.43 15.35
C PRO A 208 -14.71 14.53 16.77
N ALA A 209 -15.31 15.67 17.10
CA ALA A 209 -15.94 15.87 18.41
C ALA A 209 -17.04 14.84 18.72
N SER A 210 -17.68 14.30 17.67
CA SER A 210 -18.69 13.23 17.79
C SER A 210 -18.15 11.94 18.39
N TRP A 211 -16.84 11.68 18.35
CA TRP A 211 -16.24 10.52 19.01
C TRP A 211 -16.48 10.51 20.52
N GLY A 212 -16.65 11.67 21.16
CA GLY A 212 -17.01 11.75 22.57
C GLY A 212 -18.34 11.05 22.89
N ASN A 213 -19.25 10.95 21.92
CA ASN A 213 -20.55 10.27 22.08
C ASN A 213 -20.48 8.76 21.82
N THR A 214 -19.36 8.24 21.33
CA THR A 214 -19.19 6.84 20.87
C THR A 214 -18.01 6.15 21.55
N GLY A 215 -17.70 6.54 22.78
CA GLY A 215 -16.64 5.94 23.61
C GLY A 215 -15.24 6.53 23.40
N GLY A 216 -15.12 7.64 22.66
CA GLY A 216 -13.83 8.28 22.33
C GLY A 216 -13.44 9.48 23.19
N ILE A 217 -14.08 9.69 24.35
CA ILE A 217 -13.79 10.86 25.20
C ILE A 217 -12.33 10.90 25.67
N GLU A 218 -11.76 9.74 25.97
CA GLU A 218 -10.35 9.60 26.39
C GLU A 218 -9.39 9.89 25.23
N ALA A 219 -9.76 9.56 23.99
CA ALA A 219 -9.00 9.94 22.82
C ALA A 219 -9.00 11.45 22.60
N LEU A 220 -10.15 12.13 22.82
CA LEU A 220 -10.24 13.59 22.72
C LEU A 220 -9.43 14.30 23.82
N LYS A 221 -9.35 13.73 25.03
CA LYS A 221 -8.45 14.22 26.09
C LYS A 221 -6.98 14.07 25.68
N ALA A 222 -6.59 12.90 25.17
CA ALA A 222 -5.24 12.66 24.66
C ALA A 222 -4.90 13.64 23.53
N GLN A 223 -5.83 13.87 22.59
CA GLN A 223 -5.69 14.87 21.52
C GLN A 223 -5.52 16.29 22.05
N SER A 224 -6.23 16.68 23.11
CA SER A 224 -6.06 18.00 23.73
C SER A 224 -4.65 18.19 24.31
N VAL A 225 -4.16 17.21 25.08
CA VAL A 225 -2.80 17.23 25.66
C VAL A 225 -1.73 17.21 24.57
N ALA A 226 -1.89 16.35 23.55
CA ALA A 226 -0.98 16.28 22.41
C ALA A 226 -0.97 17.57 21.59
N ALA A 227 -2.14 18.19 21.36
CA ALA A 227 -2.19 19.47 20.64
C ALA A 227 -1.51 20.60 21.44
N ARG A 228 -1.72 20.66 22.76
CA ARG A 228 -1.10 21.64 23.66
C ARG A 228 0.43 21.48 23.69
N SER A 229 0.89 20.24 23.84
CA SER A 229 2.32 19.94 23.93
C SER A 229 3.02 20.19 22.59
N TYR A 230 2.37 19.86 21.47
CA TYR A 230 2.90 20.14 20.13
C TYR A 230 3.24 21.62 19.95
N VAL A 231 2.30 22.53 20.25
CA VAL A 231 2.51 23.96 20.02
C VAL A 231 3.53 24.56 21.01
N LEU A 232 3.52 24.14 22.28
CA LEU A 232 4.48 24.62 23.29
C LEU A 232 5.88 24.02 23.14
N GLY A 233 5.98 22.81 22.57
CA GLY A 233 7.23 22.16 22.23
C GLY A 233 7.77 22.56 20.85
N SER A 234 7.04 23.37 20.09
CA SER A 234 7.47 23.87 18.77
C SER A 234 8.36 25.10 18.91
N GLY A 235 9.36 25.20 18.02
CA GLY A 235 10.16 26.41 17.86
C GLY A 235 9.44 27.50 17.07
N ALA A 236 9.93 28.73 17.16
CA ALA A 236 9.42 29.84 16.37
C ALA A 236 9.52 29.55 14.86
N ARG A 237 8.47 29.89 14.12
CA ARG A 237 8.39 29.66 12.69
C ARG A 237 9.40 30.53 11.94
N PRO A 238 10.14 29.96 10.97
CA PRO A 238 10.96 30.75 10.05
C PRO A 238 10.12 31.79 9.31
N GLY A 239 10.65 33.01 9.16
CA GLY A 239 9.94 34.13 8.56
C GLY A 239 9.10 34.89 9.58
N SER A 240 7.90 34.39 9.91
CA SER A 240 6.95 35.12 10.74
C SER A 240 7.32 35.24 12.23
N GLY A 241 8.18 34.33 12.73
CA GLY A 241 8.49 34.22 14.16
C GLY A 241 7.34 33.70 15.02
N ALA A 242 6.22 33.28 14.42
CA ALA A 242 5.04 32.81 15.13
C ALA A 242 5.29 31.48 15.86
N THR A 243 4.54 31.18 16.91
CA THR A 243 4.60 29.89 17.62
C THR A 243 4.16 28.73 16.72
N THR A 244 3.11 28.94 15.91
CA THR A 244 2.54 27.91 15.01
C THR A 244 1.81 28.56 13.83
N CYS A 245 1.12 27.76 13.00
CA CYS A 245 0.36 28.20 11.83
C CYS A 245 -1.01 27.51 11.72
N ASP A 246 -1.88 28.04 10.85
CA ASP A 246 -3.26 27.57 10.65
C ASP A 246 -3.44 26.49 9.56
N SER A 247 -2.37 25.82 9.13
CA SER A 247 -2.42 24.78 8.09
C SER A 247 -1.96 23.40 8.58
N THR A 248 -2.13 22.39 7.71
CA THR A 248 -1.65 21.03 7.93
C THR A 248 -0.13 20.89 8.02
N SER A 249 0.64 21.95 7.72
CA SER A 249 2.08 21.99 8.02
C SER A 249 2.36 22.14 9.54
N CYS A 250 1.37 22.61 10.30
CA CYS A 250 1.37 22.68 11.75
C CYS A 250 0.21 21.86 12.34
N GLN A 251 -0.91 22.52 12.59
CA GLN A 251 -2.18 21.97 13.07
C GLN A 251 -3.32 22.73 12.39
N VAL A 252 -4.44 22.07 12.15
CA VAL A 252 -5.61 22.69 11.55
C VAL A 252 -6.28 23.59 12.59
N TYR A 253 -5.98 24.89 12.54
CA TYR A 253 -6.58 25.90 13.41
C TYR A 253 -7.72 26.65 12.69
N GLY A 254 -8.95 26.39 13.10
CA GLY A 254 -10.15 26.96 12.47
C GLY A 254 -10.63 28.29 13.05
N GLY A 255 -10.14 28.69 14.23
CA GLY A 255 -10.76 29.77 15.01
C GLY A 255 -12.14 29.39 15.58
N VAL A 256 -12.98 30.39 15.84
CA VAL A 256 -14.30 30.26 16.49
C VAL A 256 -15.37 29.83 15.48
N SER A 257 -15.42 30.52 14.35
CA SER A 257 -16.47 30.36 13.34
C SER A 257 -15.99 30.90 11.99
N VAL A 258 -16.61 30.42 10.91
CA VAL A 258 -16.42 30.95 9.56
C VAL A 258 -17.77 31.34 8.97
N GLN A 259 -17.79 32.40 8.18
CA GLN A 259 -18.96 32.85 7.45
C GLN A 259 -18.58 33.16 6.01
N PRO A 260 -18.86 32.25 5.06
CA PRO A 260 -18.77 32.59 3.64
C PRO A 260 -19.67 33.79 3.33
N TYR A 261 -19.20 34.71 2.50
CA TYR A 261 -19.98 35.90 2.17
C TYR A 261 -21.28 35.50 1.46
N GLY A 262 -22.41 36.07 1.91
CA GLY A 262 -23.75 35.70 1.43
C GLY A 262 -24.30 34.39 2.01
N SER A 263 -23.62 33.76 2.96
CA SER A 263 -24.05 32.52 3.64
C SER A 263 -24.16 32.69 5.15
N GLY A 264 -24.73 31.68 5.80
CA GLY A 264 -24.82 31.59 7.26
C GLY A 264 -23.47 31.35 7.94
N VAL A 265 -23.44 31.55 9.26
CA VAL A 265 -22.25 31.30 10.11
C VAL A 265 -22.16 29.82 10.43
N THR A 266 -20.96 29.24 10.26
CA THR A 266 -20.62 27.89 10.71
C THR A 266 -19.76 27.98 11.96
N GLN A 267 -20.29 27.51 13.10
CA GLN A 267 -19.53 27.38 14.34
C GLN A 267 -18.52 26.23 14.23
N LEU A 268 -17.29 26.46 14.69
CA LEU A 268 -16.19 25.47 14.58
C LEU A 268 -15.78 24.90 15.94
N GLU A 269 -16.04 25.62 17.03
CA GLU A 269 -15.87 25.11 18.39
C GLU A 269 -17.01 24.14 18.75
N ASN A 270 -16.75 23.21 19.66
CA ASN A 270 -17.73 22.20 20.07
C ASN A 270 -17.68 21.98 21.59
N ALA A 271 -18.87 21.90 22.22
CA ALA A 271 -19.01 21.78 23.67
C ALA A 271 -18.37 20.51 24.28
N ILE A 272 -18.37 19.39 23.54
CA ILE A 272 -17.71 18.15 23.97
C ILE A 272 -16.20 18.39 24.04
N THR A 273 -15.62 18.96 22.97
CA THR A 273 -14.19 19.24 22.96
C THR A 273 -13.81 20.35 23.94
N ASP A 274 -14.68 21.33 24.17
CA ASP A 274 -14.46 22.36 25.19
C ASP A 274 -14.36 21.75 26.60
N THR A 275 -15.21 20.77 26.90
CA THR A 275 -15.19 20.04 28.17
C THR A 275 -13.88 19.26 28.35
N VAL A 276 -13.41 18.54 27.33
CA VAL A 276 -12.13 17.80 27.46
C VAL A 276 -10.92 18.73 27.55
N ILE A 277 -10.96 19.88 26.86
CA ILE A 277 -9.90 20.89 26.97
C ILE A 277 -9.82 21.41 28.41
N GLN A 278 -10.97 21.74 29.02
CA GLN A 278 -11.03 22.15 30.42
C GLN A 278 -10.54 21.05 31.39
N GLN A 279 -10.93 19.80 31.16
CA GLN A 279 -10.52 18.66 32.00
C GLN A 279 -9.03 18.34 31.90
N THR A 280 -8.36 18.78 30.84
CA THR A 280 -6.92 18.57 30.61
C THR A 280 -6.13 19.89 30.63
N ALA A 281 -6.71 20.95 31.21
CA ALA A 281 -6.12 22.28 31.21
C ALA A 281 -4.69 22.26 31.78
N GLY A 282 -3.77 22.92 31.09
CA GLY A 282 -2.35 22.98 31.48
C GLY A 282 -1.57 21.67 31.38
N GLN A 283 -2.19 20.54 31.02
CA GLN A 283 -1.50 19.27 30.89
C GLN A 283 -0.71 19.17 29.59
N VAL A 284 0.56 18.76 29.71
CA VAL A 284 1.50 18.59 28.60
C VAL A 284 2.40 17.36 28.80
N MET A 285 2.97 16.85 27.71
CA MET A 285 4.03 15.84 27.74
C MET A 285 5.40 16.54 27.83
N ARG A 286 6.26 16.10 28.77
CA ARG A 286 7.63 16.60 28.93
C ARG A 286 8.63 15.46 28.82
N PHE A 287 9.77 15.68 28.16
CA PHE A 287 10.85 14.70 28.14
C PHE A 287 11.37 14.48 29.55
N THR A 288 11.45 13.22 29.99
CA THR A 288 11.95 12.88 31.33
C THR A 288 13.42 13.22 31.51
N SER A 289 14.18 13.26 30.41
CA SER A 289 15.61 13.59 30.39
C SER A 289 15.93 15.09 30.51
N THR A 290 15.03 15.97 30.07
CA THR A 290 15.32 17.43 29.99
C THR A 290 14.28 18.32 30.67
N GLY A 291 13.09 17.79 31.00
CA GLY A 291 11.95 18.57 31.49
C GLY A 291 11.30 19.49 30.45
N LYS A 292 11.85 19.58 29.22
CA LYS A 292 11.27 20.40 28.14
C LYS A 292 9.96 19.79 27.65
N VAL A 293 9.02 20.65 27.27
CA VAL A 293 7.77 20.22 26.63
C VAL A 293 8.10 19.52 25.32
N ALA A 294 7.54 18.32 25.14
CA ALA A 294 7.76 17.50 23.97
C ALA A 294 6.86 17.98 22.82
N ARG A 295 7.44 18.10 21.62
CA ARG A 295 6.66 18.31 20.39
C ARG A 295 5.96 17.00 20.00
N THR A 296 4.77 16.79 20.54
CA THR A 296 3.96 15.58 20.34
C THR A 296 3.27 15.60 18.99
N GLU A 297 3.97 15.15 17.96
CA GLU A 297 3.38 14.92 16.64
C GLU A 297 2.23 13.90 16.71
N PHE A 298 1.28 14.01 15.79
CA PHE A 298 0.17 13.08 15.63
C PHE A 298 -0.29 13.06 14.17
N SER A 299 -0.96 11.98 13.77
CA SER A 299 -1.51 11.85 12.42
C SER A 299 -2.84 11.08 12.45
N SER A 300 -3.58 11.09 11.34
CA SER A 300 -4.90 10.48 11.30
C SER A 300 -4.87 8.98 11.63
N SER A 301 -4.03 8.24 10.94
CA SER A 301 -3.90 6.79 11.12
C SER A 301 -2.45 6.34 10.95
N THR A 302 -1.99 5.45 11.82
CA THR A 302 -0.62 4.94 11.82
C THR A 302 -0.42 3.81 10.83
N GLY A 303 -1.51 3.11 10.44
CA GLY A 303 -1.44 1.89 9.63
C GLY A 303 -1.11 0.65 10.47
N GLY A 304 -1.20 0.74 11.80
CA GLY A 304 -0.90 -0.34 12.74
C GLY A 304 0.46 -0.22 13.44
N TRP A 305 1.33 0.68 13.01
CA TRP A 305 2.63 0.95 13.65
C TRP A 305 3.04 2.41 13.50
N THR A 306 3.61 3.00 14.56
CA THR A 306 4.20 4.34 14.45
C THR A 306 5.55 4.30 13.74
N ALA A 307 5.89 5.39 13.05
CA ALA A 307 7.11 5.51 12.26
C ALA A 307 8.40 5.59 13.12
N GLY A 308 8.27 5.86 14.42
CA GLY A 308 9.38 6.18 15.31
C GLY A 308 9.97 7.59 15.07
N GLY A 309 11.21 7.80 15.51
CA GLY A 309 11.93 9.07 15.43
C GLY A 309 12.17 9.66 16.81
N THR A 310 11.58 10.83 17.09
CA THR A 310 11.66 11.50 18.40
C THR A 310 11.15 10.62 19.53
N PHE A 311 10.07 9.88 19.26
CA PHE A 311 9.51 8.87 20.15
C PHE A 311 9.82 7.49 19.59
N PRO A 312 10.04 6.48 20.44
CA PRO A 312 10.21 5.10 19.98
C PRO A 312 9.03 4.66 19.10
N ALA A 313 9.31 3.83 18.10
CA ALA A 313 8.26 3.19 17.33
C ALA A 313 7.49 2.19 18.21
N VAL A 314 6.18 2.16 18.09
CA VAL A 314 5.28 1.26 18.83
C VAL A 314 4.22 0.69 17.90
N GLU A 315 3.79 -0.53 18.20
CA GLU A 315 2.61 -1.12 17.59
C GLU A 315 1.35 -0.38 18.01
N ASP A 316 0.48 -0.06 17.07
CA ASP A 316 -0.76 0.68 17.27
C ASP A 316 -1.97 -0.21 16.93
N ALA A 317 -2.26 -1.18 17.80
CA ALA A 317 -3.36 -2.10 17.62
C ALA A 317 -4.74 -1.41 17.59
N GLY A 318 -4.84 -0.23 18.22
CA GLY A 318 -6.06 0.59 18.20
C GLY A 318 -6.41 1.10 16.80
N ASP A 319 -5.43 1.22 15.88
CA ASP A 319 -5.63 1.77 14.54
C ASP A 319 -6.47 0.87 13.63
N SER A 320 -6.73 -0.38 14.02
CA SER A 320 -7.53 -1.34 13.23
C SER A 320 -8.95 -0.86 12.94
N ILE A 321 -9.48 0.07 13.74
CA ILE A 321 -10.80 0.68 13.51
C ILE A 321 -10.79 1.77 12.44
N SER A 322 -9.60 2.17 11.97
CA SER A 322 -9.47 3.26 11.00
C SER A 322 -9.98 2.81 9.63
N PRO A 323 -10.84 3.60 8.95
CA PRO A 323 -11.17 3.36 7.55
C PRO A 323 -9.97 3.61 6.63
N TYR A 324 -8.86 4.12 7.16
CA TYR A 324 -7.61 4.39 6.43
C TYR A 324 -6.49 3.45 6.84
N HIS A 325 -6.77 2.43 7.66
CA HIS A 325 -5.78 1.44 8.10
C HIS A 325 -5.09 0.79 6.91
N THR A 326 -5.86 0.45 5.88
CA THR A 326 -5.42 -0.03 4.56
C THR A 326 -6.11 0.75 3.46
N TRP A 327 -5.44 0.98 2.35
CA TRP A 327 -6.01 1.63 1.17
C TRP A 327 -5.30 1.15 -0.11
N THR A 328 -5.98 1.29 -1.24
CA THR A 328 -5.42 0.97 -2.57
C THR A 328 -5.72 2.11 -3.53
N VAL A 329 -4.75 2.44 -4.38
CA VAL A 329 -4.92 3.35 -5.53
C VAL A 329 -4.30 2.71 -6.77
N SER A 330 -4.92 2.95 -7.91
CA SER A 330 -4.40 2.53 -9.22
C SER A 330 -4.05 3.75 -10.05
N THR A 331 -2.93 3.69 -10.76
CA THR A 331 -2.44 4.73 -11.67
C THR A 331 -1.67 4.09 -12.83
N THR A 332 -1.00 4.87 -13.67
CA THR A 332 -0.22 4.37 -14.81
C THR A 332 1.25 4.77 -14.69
N LEU A 333 2.16 4.00 -15.29
CA LEU A 333 3.58 4.34 -15.34
C LEU A 333 3.87 5.74 -15.92
N PRO A 334 3.19 6.22 -16.98
CA PRO A 334 3.37 7.59 -17.48
C PRO A 334 2.95 8.67 -16.48
N ALA A 335 1.86 8.45 -15.74
CA ALA A 335 1.43 9.39 -14.69
C ALA A 335 2.45 9.44 -13.53
N VAL A 336 3.00 8.28 -13.15
CA VAL A 336 4.07 8.20 -12.15
C VAL A 336 5.34 8.91 -12.63
N ALA A 337 5.74 8.69 -13.89
CA ALA A 337 6.91 9.35 -14.48
C ALA A 337 6.78 10.88 -14.46
N THR A 338 5.61 11.38 -14.85
CA THR A 338 5.29 12.82 -14.83
C THR A 338 5.36 13.39 -13.41
N ALA A 339 4.73 12.71 -12.44
CA ALA A 339 4.71 13.17 -11.06
C ALA A 339 6.10 13.18 -10.40
N LEU A 340 6.97 12.22 -10.75
CA LEU A 340 8.33 12.11 -10.22
C LEU A 340 9.38 12.88 -11.03
N GLY A 341 9.01 13.44 -12.19
CA GLY A 341 9.94 14.14 -13.09
C GLY A 341 11.01 13.22 -13.70
N THR A 342 10.63 11.98 -14.06
CA THR A 342 11.52 11.01 -14.72
C THR A 342 11.20 10.86 -16.20
N GLY A 343 12.10 10.23 -16.97
CA GLY A 343 11.75 9.67 -18.27
C GLY A 343 10.80 8.47 -18.14
N ALA A 344 10.50 7.83 -19.27
CA ALA A 344 9.62 6.65 -19.30
C ALA A 344 10.16 5.54 -18.40
N ILE A 345 9.31 5.01 -17.53
CA ILE A 345 9.71 4.06 -16.48
C ILE A 345 9.71 2.63 -17.05
N ARG A 346 10.84 1.93 -16.91
CA ARG A 346 10.99 0.49 -17.16
C ARG A 346 10.59 -0.33 -15.94
N THR A 347 11.09 0.05 -14.75
CA THR A 347 10.75 -0.57 -13.47
C THR A 347 10.65 0.48 -12.37
N ILE A 348 9.74 0.28 -11.43
CA ILE A 348 9.67 1.03 -10.17
C ILE A 348 9.52 0.01 -9.03
N SER A 349 10.37 0.10 -8.01
CA SER A 349 10.36 -0.84 -6.89
C SER A 349 10.73 -0.16 -5.57
N VAL A 350 10.16 -0.67 -4.47
CA VAL A 350 10.61 -0.31 -3.13
C VAL A 350 11.87 -1.10 -2.81
N THR A 351 12.95 -0.41 -2.45
CA THR A 351 14.28 -1.00 -2.23
C THR A 351 14.78 -0.90 -0.81
N ALA A 352 14.17 -0.04 0.02
CA ALA A 352 14.47 0.02 1.46
C ALA A 352 13.22 0.40 2.27
N ARG A 353 13.11 -0.19 3.46
CA ARG A 353 12.01 0.04 4.41
C ARG A 353 12.53 0.12 5.84
N ASN A 354 11.72 0.65 6.76
CA ASN A 354 12.10 0.79 8.16
C ASN A 354 11.98 -0.51 8.99
N GLY A 355 11.40 -1.58 8.44
CA GLY A 355 11.33 -2.91 9.08
C GLY A 355 10.15 -3.09 10.04
N LEU A 356 9.13 -2.23 9.95
CA LEU A 356 8.10 -2.09 11.00
C LEU A 356 6.68 -2.41 10.48
N GLY A 357 6.13 -3.55 10.88
CA GLY A 357 4.77 -3.98 10.51
C GLY A 357 4.69 -4.70 9.15
N ALA A 358 3.48 -4.79 8.60
CA ALA A 358 3.19 -5.40 7.30
C ALA A 358 4.08 -4.86 6.17
N ASP A 359 4.40 -5.74 5.20
CA ASP A 359 5.29 -5.46 4.06
C ASP A 359 6.70 -4.96 4.43
N GLY A 360 7.12 -5.08 5.71
CA GLY A 360 8.37 -4.50 6.20
C GLY A 360 8.29 -2.99 6.48
N GLY A 361 7.08 -2.40 6.50
CA GLY A 361 6.82 -1.06 7.00
C GLY A 361 6.97 0.08 5.99
N ARG A 362 7.17 1.29 6.53
CA ARG A 362 7.27 2.54 5.77
C ARG A 362 8.46 2.52 4.82
N VAL A 363 8.23 3.05 3.63
CA VAL A 363 9.18 3.09 2.52
C VAL A 363 10.24 4.15 2.82
N LEU A 364 11.50 3.72 2.89
CA LEU A 364 12.65 4.62 2.99
C LEU A 364 13.18 4.99 1.59
N THR A 365 13.17 4.04 0.65
CA THR A 365 13.70 4.25 -0.70
C THR A 365 12.86 3.53 -1.75
N VAL A 366 12.56 4.25 -2.83
CA VAL A 366 12.01 3.75 -4.09
C VAL A 366 13.07 3.95 -5.17
N THR A 367 13.33 2.91 -5.94
CA THR A 367 14.22 2.96 -7.11
C THR A 367 13.38 2.93 -8.39
N VAL A 368 13.66 3.87 -9.28
CA VAL A 368 13.08 3.94 -10.63
C VAL A 368 14.19 3.70 -11.63
N VAL A 369 13.96 2.80 -12.58
CA VAL A 369 14.82 2.60 -13.74
C VAL A 369 14.06 3.01 -14.98
N GLU A 370 14.64 3.94 -15.74
CA GLU A 370 14.06 4.46 -16.98
C GLU A 370 14.34 3.51 -18.16
N THR A 371 13.56 3.62 -19.23
CA THR A 371 13.76 2.84 -20.47
C THR A 371 15.11 3.14 -21.12
N GLY A 372 15.64 4.36 -20.96
CA GLY A 372 16.99 4.74 -21.36
C GLY A 372 18.12 4.21 -20.45
N GLY A 373 17.78 3.44 -19.41
CA GLY A 373 18.76 2.82 -18.50
C GLY A 373 19.16 3.68 -17.28
N ALA A 374 18.76 4.95 -17.22
CA ALA A 374 19.02 5.82 -16.08
C ALA A 374 18.34 5.28 -14.80
N VAL A 375 19.04 5.34 -13.66
CA VAL A 375 18.53 4.90 -12.36
C VAL A 375 18.38 6.12 -11.45
N ARG A 376 17.20 6.28 -10.84
CA ARG A 376 16.90 7.34 -9.88
C ARG A 376 16.36 6.75 -8.58
N THR A 377 16.63 7.42 -7.47
CA THR A 377 16.13 7.04 -6.15
C THR A 377 15.33 8.16 -5.52
N PHE A 378 14.25 7.81 -4.84
CA PHE A 378 13.34 8.72 -4.17
C PHE A 378 13.06 8.23 -2.75
N SER A 379 12.84 9.14 -1.80
CA SER A 379 12.31 8.74 -0.50
C SER A 379 10.83 8.36 -0.59
N GLY A 380 10.34 7.51 0.31
CA GLY A 380 8.91 7.18 0.36
C GLY A 380 8.03 8.42 0.54
N SER A 381 8.48 9.40 1.34
CA SER A 381 7.78 10.68 1.50
C SER A 381 7.74 11.50 0.21
N ALA A 382 8.80 11.49 -0.61
CA ALA A 382 8.81 12.20 -1.89
C ALA A 382 7.78 11.59 -2.85
N VAL A 383 7.75 10.25 -2.94
CA VAL A 383 6.76 9.52 -3.75
C VAL A 383 5.34 9.75 -3.25
N ARG A 384 5.12 9.71 -1.93
CA ARG A 384 3.83 10.03 -1.31
C ARG A 384 3.34 11.41 -1.73
N ILE A 385 4.18 12.44 -1.63
CA ILE A 385 3.81 13.82 -1.99
C ILE A 385 3.52 13.92 -3.48
N ALA A 386 4.41 13.40 -4.33
CA ALA A 386 4.27 13.47 -5.78
C ALA A 386 2.99 12.79 -6.29
N LEU A 387 2.63 11.63 -5.72
CA LEU A 387 1.47 10.84 -6.15
C LEU A 387 0.20 11.11 -5.31
N GLY A 388 0.24 12.02 -4.34
CA GLY A 388 -0.90 12.32 -3.47
C GLY A 388 -1.33 11.16 -2.58
N LEU A 389 -0.40 10.27 -2.20
CA LEU A 389 -0.71 9.11 -1.36
C LEU A 389 -1.01 9.51 0.09
N ARG A 390 -1.78 8.67 0.79
CA ARG A 390 -2.15 8.93 2.19
C ARG A 390 -0.95 8.86 3.13
N SER A 391 -0.01 7.96 2.89
CA SER A 391 1.19 7.76 3.70
C SER A 391 2.39 7.33 2.85
N ASP A 392 3.56 7.28 3.47
CA ASP A 392 4.78 6.67 2.93
C ASP A 392 4.89 5.18 3.27
N TRP A 393 3.82 4.57 3.80
CA TRP A 393 3.72 3.12 3.98
C TRP A 393 2.93 2.52 2.83
N PHE A 394 3.64 2.04 1.81
CA PHE A 394 3.02 1.41 0.66
C PHE A 394 3.89 0.30 0.04
N SER A 395 3.26 -0.54 -0.77
CA SER A 395 3.87 -1.43 -1.75
C SER A 395 3.48 -0.97 -3.16
N ILE A 396 4.38 -1.18 -4.12
CA ILE A 396 4.14 -0.86 -5.53
C ILE A 396 4.20 -2.16 -6.30
N SER A 397 3.12 -2.49 -7.00
CA SER A 397 3.12 -3.49 -8.06
C SER A 397 2.98 -2.79 -9.40
N ALA A 398 4.05 -2.80 -10.19
CA ALA A 398 4.09 -2.23 -11.52
C ALA A 398 4.46 -3.32 -12.52
N ILE A 399 3.55 -3.63 -13.45
CA ILE A 399 3.82 -4.55 -14.55
C ILE A 399 3.99 -3.73 -15.82
N SER A 400 5.21 -3.73 -16.37
CA SER A 400 5.45 -3.22 -17.72
C SER A 400 5.09 -4.30 -18.75
N VAL A 401 4.61 -3.89 -19.92
CA VAL A 401 4.28 -4.80 -21.02
C VAL A 401 5.49 -5.66 -21.41
N THR A 402 6.69 -5.07 -21.39
CA THR A 402 7.94 -5.80 -21.67
C THR A 402 8.21 -6.89 -20.62
N ALA A 403 8.07 -6.58 -19.33
CA ALA A 403 8.26 -7.57 -18.27
C ALA A 403 7.20 -8.68 -18.34
N ALA A 404 5.93 -8.33 -18.63
CA ALA A 404 4.88 -9.29 -18.86
C ALA A 404 5.20 -10.22 -20.04
N ARG A 405 5.64 -9.67 -21.19
CA ARG A 405 6.05 -10.45 -22.36
C ARG A 405 7.17 -11.44 -22.03
N ALA A 406 8.22 -10.97 -21.35
CA ALA A 406 9.36 -11.79 -20.96
C ALA A 406 8.94 -13.03 -20.16
N VAL A 407 8.00 -12.83 -19.23
CA VAL A 407 7.47 -13.90 -18.36
C VAL A 407 6.62 -14.89 -19.14
N VAL A 408 5.75 -14.40 -20.03
CA VAL A 408 4.93 -15.24 -20.90
C VAL A 408 5.83 -16.11 -21.81
N GLN A 409 6.85 -15.50 -22.42
CA GLN A 409 7.81 -16.21 -23.27
C GLN A 409 8.59 -17.27 -22.48
N ALA A 410 9.08 -16.92 -21.30
CA ALA A 410 9.77 -17.86 -20.42
C ALA A 410 8.86 -19.03 -20.02
N LEU A 411 7.59 -18.78 -19.65
CA LEU A 411 6.66 -19.83 -19.25
C LEU A 411 6.35 -20.81 -20.38
N TYR A 412 6.19 -20.33 -21.62
CA TYR A 412 6.02 -21.24 -22.76
C TYR A 412 7.27 -22.10 -22.97
N GLN A 413 8.46 -21.52 -22.88
CA GLN A 413 9.71 -22.27 -23.04
C GLN A 413 9.90 -23.30 -21.92
N ASP A 414 9.69 -22.90 -20.67
CA ASP A 414 10.03 -23.69 -19.48
C ASP A 414 8.95 -24.72 -19.13
N VAL A 415 7.68 -24.46 -19.48
CA VAL A 415 6.55 -25.37 -19.19
C VAL A 415 6.16 -26.23 -20.38
N LEU A 416 6.19 -25.66 -21.61
CA LEU A 416 5.74 -26.34 -22.83
C LEU A 416 6.90 -26.79 -23.73
N GLY A 417 8.11 -26.27 -23.52
CA GLY A 417 9.28 -26.63 -24.33
C GLY A 417 9.34 -25.96 -25.70
N ARG A 418 8.56 -24.89 -25.93
CA ARG A 418 8.51 -24.17 -27.21
C ARG A 418 8.37 -22.66 -27.04
N GLY A 419 8.56 -21.92 -28.12
CA GLY A 419 8.26 -20.49 -28.19
C GLY A 419 6.76 -20.18 -28.17
N THR A 420 6.42 -18.96 -27.75
CA THR A 420 5.07 -18.39 -27.82
C THR A 420 4.67 -18.10 -29.26
N ASP A 421 3.45 -18.46 -29.64
CA ASP A 421 2.83 -17.92 -30.84
C ASP A 421 2.41 -16.45 -30.61
N PRO A 422 2.29 -15.63 -31.68
CA PRO A 422 1.99 -14.20 -31.53
C PRO A 422 0.68 -13.90 -30.79
N ALA A 423 -0.38 -14.68 -31.05
CA ALA A 423 -1.68 -14.48 -30.44
C ALA A 423 -1.67 -14.82 -28.93
N GLY A 424 -1.05 -15.94 -28.57
CA GLY A 424 -0.84 -16.33 -27.17
C GLY A 424 0.03 -15.34 -26.42
N LEU A 425 1.11 -14.85 -27.03
CA LEU A 425 1.97 -13.83 -26.43
C LEU A 425 1.19 -12.56 -26.13
N GLU A 426 0.40 -12.07 -27.09
CA GLU A 426 -0.41 -10.86 -26.92
C GLU A 426 -1.48 -11.02 -25.84
N TYR A 427 -2.27 -12.09 -25.90
CA TYR A 427 -3.34 -12.35 -24.94
C TYR A 427 -2.82 -12.46 -23.51
N TRP A 428 -1.80 -13.30 -23.27
CA TRP A 428 -1.28 -13.50 -21.91
C TRP A 428 -0.52 -12.27 -21.41
N THR A 429 0.15 -11.53 -22.29
CA THR A 429 0.78 -10.25 -21.91
C THR A 429 -0.27 -9.25 -21.42
N ALA A 430 -1.40 -9.15 -22.11
CA ALA A 430 -2.50 -8.28 -21.70
C ALA A 430 -3.08 -8.72 -20.35
N VAL A 431 -3.28 -10.01 -20.12
CA VAL A 431 -3.75 -10.56 -18.83
C VAL A 431 -2.78 -10.21 -17.69
N VAL A 432 -1.49 -10.45 -17.87
CA VAL A 432 -0.47 -10.17 -16.83
C VAL A 432 -0.40 -8.67 -16.58
N THR A 433 -0.37 -7.84 -17.62
CA THR A 433 -0.31 -6.37 -17.50
C THR A 433 -1.55 -5.80 -16.80
N ALA A 434 -2.74 -6.32 -17.08
CA ALA A 434 -3.99 -5.86 -16.49
C ALA A 434 -4.15 -6.29 -15.02
N THR A 435 -3.70 -7.51 -14.68
CA THR A 435 -3.99 -8.11 -13.36
C THR A 435 -2.90 -7.88 -12.33
N GLY A 436 -1.64 -7.63 -12.73
CA GLY A 436 -0.57 -7.60 -11.75
C GLY A 436 -0.11 -9.00 -11.28
N ASP A 437 -0.71 -10.07 -11.80
CA ASP A 437 -0.66 -11.41 -11.20
C ASP A 437 -0.22 -12.50 -12.20
N PRO A 438 1.04 -12.98 -12.12
CA PRO A 438 1.57 -14.01 -13.00
C PRO A 438 0.93 -15.39 -12.82
N SER A 439 0.24 -15.64 -11.71
CA SER A 439 -0.48 -16.91 -11.53
C SER A 439 -1.62 -17.08 -12.53
N ARG A 440 -2.15 -15.95 -13.05
CA ARG A 440 -3.19 -15.91 -14.08
C ARG A 440 -2.73 -16.44 -15.43
N VAL A 441 -1.43 -16.47 -15.70
CA VAL A 441 -0.85 -17.13 -16.87
C VAL A 441 -0.24 -18.50 -16.51
N THR A 442 0.44 -18.59 -15.37
CA THR A 442 1.16 -19.81 -14.98
C THR A 442 0.20 -20.97 -14.75
N ALA A 443 -0.88 -20.78 -13.98
CA ALA A 443 -1.80 -21.88 -13.65
C ALA A 443 -2.50 -22.47 -14.90
N PRO A 444 -3.04 -21.67 -15.85
CA PRO A 444 -3.57 -22.20 -17.10
C PRO A 444 -2.54 -22.94 -17.96
N ILE A 445 -1.30 -22.46 -18.06
CA ILE A 445 -0.25 -23.14 -18.85
C ILE A 445 0.16 -24.46 -18.18
N VAL A 446 0.33 -24.46 -16.85
CA VAL A 446 0.68 -25.65 -16.04
C VAL A 446 -0.42 -26.71 -16.08
N ALA A 447 -1.69 -26.33 -16.22
CA ALA A 447 -2.80 -27.27 -16.37
C ALA A 447 -3.21 -27.52 -17.84
N SER A 448 -2.50 -26.91 -18.81
CA SER A 448 -2.88 -26.97 -20.21
C SER A 448 -2.82 -28.38 -20.77
N ARG A 449 -3.75 -28.70 -21.69
CA ARG A 449 -3.73 -29.98 -22.42
C ARG A 449 -2.37 -30.25 -23.06
N GLU A 450 -1.73 -29.23 -23.61
CA GLU A 450 -0.42 -29.36 -24.24
C GLU A 450 0.64 -29.89 -23.27
N ARG A 451 0.73 -29.30 -22.07
CA ARG A 451 1.65 -29.79 -21.03
C ARG A 451 1.28 -31.21 -20.59
N LEU A 452 -0.02 -31.50 -20.43
CA LEU A 452 -0.48 -32.84 -20.07
C LEU A 452 -0.05 -33.88 -21.10
N GLU A 453 -0.16 -33.58 -22.40
CA GLU A 453 0.33 -34.46 -23.46
C GLU A 453 1.84 -34.67 -23.37
N THR A 454 2.63 -33.63 -23.10
CA THR A 454 4.08 -33.75 -22.89
C THR A 454 4.41 -34.66 -21.70
N LEU A 455 3.71 -34.51 -20.57
CA LEU A 455 3.89 -35.38 -19.40
C LEU A 455 3.55 -36.84 -19.72
N VAL A 456 2.43 -37.10 -20.41
CA VAL A 456 2.03 -38.46 -20.80
C VAL A 456 3.05 -39.07 -21.75
N ARG A 457 3.45 -38.34 -22.80
CA ARG A 457 4.46 -38.78 -23.76
C ARG A 457 5.80 -39.07 -23.08
N GLY A 458 6.20 -38.25 -22.12
CA GLY A 458 7.41 -38.47 -21.33
C GLY A 458 7.38 -39.78 -20.57
N VAL A 459 6.28 -40.07 -19.85
CA VAL A 459 6.15 -41.34 -19.11
C VAL A 459 6.12 -42.56 -20.04
N TYR A 460 5.43 -42.46 -21.19
CA TYR A 460 5.43 -43.52 -22.20
C TYR A 460 6.82 -43.74 -22.80
N GLN A 461 7.54 -42.66 -23.09
CA GLN A 461 8.90 -42.75 -23.60
C GLN A 461 9.83 -43.39 -22.57
N ASP A 462 9.75 -42.99 -21.30
CA ASP A 462 10.61 -43.52 -20.23
C ASP A 462 10.32 -45.00 -19.90
N ALA A 463 9.06 -45.43 -19.99
CA ALA A 463 8.65 -46.77 -19.58
C ALA A 463 8.58 -47.80 -20.72
N LEU A 464 8.23 -47.34 -21.92
CA LEU A 464 7.88 -48.18 -23.09
C LEU A 464 8.70 -47.84 -24.34
N HIS A 465 9.54 -46.79 -24.31
CA HIS A 465 10.35 -46.31 -25.44
C HIS A 465 9.56 -46.02 -26.72
N ARG A 466 8.29 -45.62 -26.59
CA ARG A 466 7.42 -45.25 -27.71
C ARG A 466 6.42 -44.17 -27.32
N ALA A 467 5.78 -43.57 -28.32
CA ALA A 467 4.64 -42.68 -28.09
C ALA A 467 3.36 -43.47 -27.69
N PRO A 468 2.45 -42.85 -26.91
CA PRO A 468 1.11 -43.38 -26.70
C PRO A 468 0.31 -43.35 -28.00
N ASP A 469 -0.60 -44.32 -28.18
CA ASP A 469 -1.63 -44.22 -29.20
C ASP A 469 -2.67 -43.14 -28.83
N ALA A 470 -3.55 -42.80 -29.78
CA ALA A 470 -4.51 -41.71 -29.60
C ALA A 470 -5.51 -41.95 -28.44
N ALA A 471 -5.94 -43.19 -28.22
CA ALA A 471 -6.89 -43.51 -27.15
C ALA A 471 -6.20 -43.44 -25.78
N GLY A 472 -5.00 -44.01 -25.66
CA GLY A 472 -4.19 -43.95 -24.45
C GLY A 472 -3.82 -42.52 -24.08
N LEU A 473 -3.38 -41.71 -25.05
CA LEU A 473 -3.08 -40.31 -24.82
C LEU A 473 -4.30 -39.54 -24.31
N ASN A 474 -5.45 -39.70 -24.96
CA ASN A 474 -6.68 -39.01 -24.56
C ASN A 474 -7.15 -39.41 -23.16
N TYR A 475 -7.09 -40.70 -22.83
CA TYR A 475 -7.44 -41.21 -21.51
C TYR A 475 -6.56 -40.58 -20.42
N TRP A 476 -5.23 -40.65 -20.58
CA TRP A 476 -4.30 -40.18 -19.57
C TRP A 476 -4.28 -38.66 -19.43
N VAL A 477 -4.45 -37.92 -20.53
CA VAL A 477 -4.65 -36.47 -20.47
C VAL A 477 -5.90 -36.13 -19.68
N GLY A 478 -7.03 -36.80 -19.92
CA GLY A 478 -8.26 -36.60 -19.15
C GLY A 478 -8.09 -36.94 -17.67
N TYR A 479 -7.37 -38.03 -17.38
CA TYR A 479 -7.06 -38.45 -16.02
C TYR A 479 -6.23 -37.40 -15.26
N LEU A 480 -5.15 -36.90 -15.88
CA LEU A 480 -4.31 -35.87 -15.27
C LEU A 480 -5.03 -34.53 -15.12
N ALA A 481 -5.89 -34.16 -16.07
CA ALA A 481 -6.71 -32.95 -15.96
C ALA A 481 -7.64 -33.00 -14.74
N ALA A 482 -8.18 -34.18 -14.41
CA ALA A 482 -9.09 -34.35 -13.27
C ALA A 482 -8.37 -34.52 -11.92
N THR A 483 -7.20 -35.18 -11.90
CA THR A 483 -6.57 -35.63 -10.66
C THR A 483 -5.26 -34.92 -10.32
N GLN A 484 -4.55 -34.39 -11.32
CA GLN A 484 -3.21 -33.83 -11.19
C GLN A 484 -2.17 -34.81 -10.59
N ARG A 485 -2.39 -36.12 -10.70
CA ARG A 485 -1.52 -37.16 -10.10
C ARG A 485 -0.65 -37.85 -11.15
N VAL A 486 0.54 -37.32 -11.38
CA VAL A 486 1.52 -37.91 -12.32
C VAL A 486 2.02 -39.27 -11.82
N ALA A 487 2.13 -39.45 -10.51
CA ALA A 487 2.53 -40.73 -9.92
C ALA A 487 1.57 -41.88 -10.28
N ASP A 488 0.27 -41.61 -10.43
CA ASP A 488 -0.72 -42.64 -10.79
C ASP A 488 -0.54 -43.09 -12.24
N LEU A 489 -0.26 -42.15 -13.14
CA LEU A 489 0.16 -42.44 -14.52
C LEU A 489 1.45 -43.27 -14.54
N GLN A 490 2.48 -42.88 -13.77
CA GLN A 490 3.73 -43.65 -13.68
C GLN A 490 3.46 -45.08 -13.20
N VAL A 491 2.66 -45.27 -12.15
CA VAL A 491 2.27 -46.59 -11.64
C VAL A 491 1.61 -47.43 -12.72
N ALA A 492 0.66 -46.88 -13.46
CA ALA A 492 -0.07 -47.62 -14.47
C ALA A 492 0.81 -48.04 -15.65
N ILE A 493 1.66 -47.13 -16.15
CA ILE A 493 2.48 -47.42 -17.35
C ILE A 493 3.67 -48.32 -17.01
N PHE A 494 4.42 -48.03 -15.94
CA PHE A 494 5.59 -48.83 -15.56
C PHE A 494 5.23 -50.23 -15.07
N SER A 495 4.03 -50.44 -14.49
CA SER A 495 3.60 -51.77 -14.06
C SER A 495 3.04 -52.66 -15.18
N SER A 496 2.91 -52.11 -16.40
CA SER A 496 2.38 -52.82 -17.55
C SER A 496 3.26 -54.01 -17.96
N PRO A 497 2.69 -55.07 -18.58
CA PRO A 497 3.47 -56.16 -19.16
C PRO A 497 4.47 -55.68 -20.22
N GLU A 498 4.12 -54.63 -20.97
CA GLU A 498 5.00 -54.06 -21.98
C GLU A 498 6.24 -53.42 -21.34
N SER A 499 6.09 -52.68 -20.24
CA SER A 499 7.23 -52.11 -19.52
C SER A 499 8.17 -53.20 -18.99
N LEU A 500 7.63 -54.33 -18.48
CA LEU A 500 8.44 -55.49 -18.08
C LEU A 500 9.27 -56.03 -19.24
N GLN A 501 8.69 -56.10 -20.44
CA GLN A 501 9.42 -56.55 -21.62
C GLN A 501 10.47 -55.52 -22.06
N VAL A 502 10.11 -54.24 -22.13
CA VAL A 502 10.98 -53.18 -22.66
C VAL A 502 12.15 -52.88 -21.73
N LEU A 503 11.89 -52.76 -20.42
CA LEU A 503 12.92 -52.40 -19.43
C LEU A 503 13.62 -53.60 -18.81
N GLY A 504 12.99 -54.78 -18.83
CA GLY A 504 13.49 -55.98 -18.15
C GLY A 504 13.71 -57.21 -19.02
N GLY A 505 13.33 -57.19 -20.30
CA GLY A 505 13.38 -58.38 -21.17
C GLY A 505 12.50 -59.53 -20.68
N GLY A 506 11.49 -59.24 -19.86
CA GLY A 506 10.67 -60.25 -19.19
C GLY A 506 11.12 -60.60 -17.76
N ASP A 507 12.33 -60.22 -17.37
CA ASP A 507 12.86 -60.43 -16.02
C ASP A 507 12.52 -59.27 -15.06
N THR A 508 12.03 -59.61 -13.88
CA THR A 508 11.56 -58.61 -12.91
C THR A 508 12.73 -57.87 -12.25
N GLY A 509 13.86 -58.53 -12.00
CA GLY A 509 15.04 -57.89 -11.41
C GLY A 509 15.65 -56.83 -12.35
N THR A 510 15.75 -57.18 -13.63
CA THR A 510 16.23 -56.29 -14.70
C THR A 510 15.26 -55.13 -14.91
N TRP A 511 13.95 -55.39 -14.89
CA TRP A 511 12.91 -54.36 -14.97
C TRP A 511 13.00 -53.35 -13.82
N VAL A 512 13.28 -53.79 -12.58
CA VAL A 512 13.52 -52.86 -11.46
C VAL A 512 14.71 -51.95 -11.75
N GLY A 513 15.81 -52.48 -12.31
CA GLY A 513 16.96 -51.68 -12.72
C GLY A 513 16.60 -50.60 -13.74
N GLY A 514 15.84 -50.96 -14.78
CA GLY A 514 15.35 -50.00 -15.78
C GLY A 514 14.42 -48.94 -15.19
N MET A 515 13.52 -49.33 -14.29
CA MET A 515 12.64 -48.41 -13.57
C MET A 515 13.43 -47.43 -12.68
N TYR A 516 14.47 -47.89 -11.97
CA TYR A 516 15.35 -47.03 -11.17
C TYR A 516 16.06 -46.00 -12.03
N GLN A 517 16.57 -46.42 -13.18
CA GLN A 517 17.21 -45.49 -14.11
C GLN A 517 16.21 -44.47 -14.67
N ALA A 518 14.99 -44.88 -14.97
CA ALA A 518 13.96 -43.99 -15.50
C ALA A 518 13.43 -43.00 -14.45
N LEU A 519 13.04 -43.47 -13.26
CA LEU A 519 12.37 -42.68 -12.23
C LEU A 519 13.33 -41.98 -11.26
N LEU A 520 14.44 -42.63 -10.91
CA LEU A 520 15.40 -42.14 -9.90
C LEU A 520 16.72 -41.66 -10.53
N LYS A 521 16.92 -41.82 -11.84
CA LYS A 521 18.14 -41.42 -12.56
C LYS A 521 19.43 -41.98 -11.94
N ARG A 522 19.35 -43.17 -11.33
CA ARG A 522 20.49 -43.92 -10.78
C ARG A 522 20.29 -45.42 -10.95
N THR A 523 21.39 -46.16 -10.87
CA THR A 523 21.36 -47.62 -10.82
C THR A 523 20.87 -48.11 -9.45
N ALA A 524 20.02 -49.14 -9.44
CA ALA A 524 19.62 -49.83 -8.21
C ALA A 524 20.80 -50.61 -7.62
N ALA A 525 20.99 -50.54 -6.30
CA ALA A 525 21.89 -51.48 -5.63
C ALA A 525 21.34 -52.91 -5.75
N PRO A 526 22.19 -53.96 -5.77
CA PRO A 526 21.72 -55.34 -5.92
C PRO A 526 20.65 -55.76 -4.90
N ALA A 527 20.78 -55.30 -3.64
CA ALA A 527 19.80 -55.57 -2.60
C ALA A 527 18.45 -54.84 -2.83
N GLU A 528 18.47 -53.60 -3.34
CA GLU A 528 17.27 -52.87 -3.71
C GLU A 528 16.55 -53.57 -4.88
N ALA A 529 17.30 -53.98 -5.90
CA ALA A 529 16.77 -54.68 -7.06
C ALA A 529 16.09 -56.00 -6.66
N GLN A 530 16.74 -56.79 -5.80
CA GLN A 530 16.18 -58.03 -5.26
C GLN A 530 14.93 -57.79 -4.41
N TYR A 531 14.96 -56.80 -3.52
CA TYR A 531 13.82 -56.48 -2.66
C TYR A 531 12.59 -56.07 -3.48
N TRP A 532 12.73 -55.12 -4.41
CA TRP A 532 11.61 -54.65 -5.21
C TRP A 532 11.14 -55.68 -6.23
N ALA A 533 12.01 -56.56 -6.72
CA ALA A 533 11.60 -57.70 -7.53
C ALA A 533 10.73 -58.67 -6.73
N GLY A 534 11.08 -58.94 -5.47
CA GLY A 534 10.25 -59.72 -4.55
C GLY A 534 8.88 -59.09 -4.32
N VAL A 535 8.84 -57.77 -4.04
CA VAL A 535 7.58 -57.01 -3.90
C VAL A 535 6.73 -57.08 -5.17
N ALA A 536 7.35 -56.96 -6.34
CA ALA A 536 6.65 -57.04 -7.62
C ALA A 536 6.07 -58.44 -7.89
N GLN A 537 6.71 -59.50 -7.42
CA GLN A 537 6.25 -60.88 -7.55
C GLN A 537 5.14 -61.23 -6.56
N SER A 538 5.25 -60.80 -5.30
CA SER A 538 4.29 -61.15 -4.25
C SER A 538 3.10 -60.20 -4.14
N GLY A 539 3.33 -58.89 -4.30
CA GLY A 539 2.33 -57.82 -4.19
C GLY A 539 1.92 -57.19 -5.52
N GLY A 540 2.50 -57.66 -6.63
CA GLY A 540 2.27 -57.14 -7.97
C GLY A 540 3.16 -55.94 -8.32
N ARG A 541 3.46 -55.78 -9.62
CA ARG A 541 4.32 -54.69 -10.12
C ARG A 541 3.83 -53.29 -9.75
N ALA A 542 2.51 -53.08 -9.72
CA ALA A 542 1.93 -51.79 -9.34
C ALA A 542 2.29 -51.37 -7.91
N ALA A 543 2.43 -52.33 -6.98
CA ALA A 543 2.89 -52.05 -5.61
C ALA A 543 4.34 -51.57 -5.62
N ALA A 544 5.23 -52.26 -6.33
CA ALA A 544 6.64 -51.88 -6.43
C ALA A 544 6.81 -50.48 -7.06
N VAL A 545 6.16 -50.20 -8.20
CA VAL A 545 6.20 -48.86 -8.81
C VAL A 545 5.61 -47.81 -7.87
N GLY A 546 4.49 -48.13 -7.21
CA GLY A 546 3.78 -47.20 -6.35
C GLY A 546 4.62 -46.70 -5.18
N TRP A 547 5.43 -47.57 -4.59
CA TRP A 547 6.35 -47.19 -3.52
C TRP A 547 7.54 -46.38 -4.04
N ILE A 548 8.10 -46.74 -5.18
CA ILE A 548 9.28 -46.05 -5.74
C ILE A 548 8.91 -44.67 -6.29
N ALA A 549 7.86 -44.58 -7.11
CA ALA A 549 7.44 -43.32 -7.77
C ALA A 549 7.01 -42.22 -6.79
N ARG A 550 6.48 -42.64 -5.62
CA ARG A 550 6.03 -41.76 -4.52
C ARG A 550 7.06 -41.65 -3.39
N SER A 551 8.26 -42.19 -3.57
CA SER A 551 9.31 -42.12 -2.56
C SER A 551 9.83 -40.69 -2.37
N PRO A 552 10.35 -40.35 -1.18
CA PRO A 552 11.08 -39.11 -0.94
C PRO A 552 12.19 -38.85 -1.98
N GLU A 553 12.92 -39.89 -2.40
CA GLU A 553 13.98 -39.75 -3.40
C GLU A 553 13.41 -39.31 -4.76
N ALA A 554 12.37 -40.00 -5.25
CA ALA A 554 11.73 -39.65 -6.53
C ALA A 554 11.14 -38.23 -6.49
N GLY A 555 10.52 -37.86 -5.37
CA GLY A 555 9.96 -36.53 -5.16
C GLY A 555 11.04 -35.44 -5.18
N THR A 556 12.13 -35.61 -4.44
CA THR A 556 13.24 -34.64 -4.41
C THR A 556 13.90 -34.47 -5.77
N ARG A 557 14.06 -35.54 -6.57
CA ARG A 557 14.63 -35.43 -7.92
C ARG A 557 13.75 -34.61 -8.87
N ARG A 558 12.43 -34.84 -8.86
CA ARG A 558 11.49 -34.05 -9.67
C ARG A 558 11.47 -32.59 -9.21
N LEU A 559 11.50 -32.37 -7.90
CA LEU A 559 11.56 -31.04 -7.29
C LEU A 559 12.82 -30.28 -7.72
N ASP A 560 13.99 -30.93 -7.69
CA ASP A 560 15.24 -30.37 -8.20
C ASP A 560 15.13 -29.98 -9.67
N GLY A 561 14.51 -30.83 -10.49
CA GLY A 561 14.23 -30.52 -11.90
C GLY A 561 13.42 -29.24 -12.06
N TYR A 562 12.34 -29.06 -11.28
CA TYR A 562 11.55 -27.83 -11.31
C TYR A 562 12.36 -26.62 -10.83
N TYR A 563 13.13 -26.73 -9.75
CA TYR A 563 13.97 -25.63 -9.30
C TYR A 563 15.03 -25.22 -10.34
N GLN A 564 15.62 -26.18 -11.04
CA GLN A 564 16.58 -25.90 -12.11
C GLN A 564 15.89 -25.22 -13.31
N THR A 565 14.75 -25.72 -13.75
CA THR A 565 13.99 -25.14 -14.87
C THR A 565 13.54 -23.71 -14.56
N PHE A 566 12.87 -23.50 -13.43
CA PHE A 566 12.26 -22.21 -13.11
C PHE A 566 13.28 -21.24 -12.51
N LEU A 567 14.07 -21.66 -11.52
CA LEU A 567 14.93 -20.76 -10.74
C LEU A 567 16.41 -20.81 -11.15
N GLY A 568 16.84 -21.83 -11.89
CA GLY A 568 18.24 -21.98 -12.32
C GLY A 568 19.20 -22.40 -11.19
N ARG A 569 18.68 -23.02 -10.14
CA ARG A 569 19.43 -23.53 -8.99
C ARG A 569 18.82 -24.83 -8.48
N SER A 570 19.54 -25.56 -7.63
CA SER A 570 18.99 -26.74 -6.95
C SER A 570 18.06 -26.34 -5.81
N VAL A 571 17.18 -27.26 -5.38
CA VAL A 571 16.32 -27.04 -4.23
C VAL A 571 17.15 -27.04 -2.94
N ASP A 572 16.93 -26.03 -2.09
CA ASP A 572 17.57 -25.95 -0.78
C ASP A 572 16.82 -26.80 0.26
N PRO A 573 17.41 -27.11 1.43
CA PRO A 573 16.77 -27.96 2.45
C PRO A 573 15.39 -27.45 2.92
N SER A 574 15.17 -26.14 2.96
CA SER A 574 13.88 -25.57 3.36
C SER A 574 12.82 -25.75 2.27
N GLY A 575 13.22 -25.64 1.01
CA GLY A 575 12.40 -25.99 -0.15
C GLY A 575 12.00 -27.46 -0.14
N VAL A 576 12.95 -28.37 0.14
CA VAL A 576 12.64 -29.82 0.25
C VAL A 576 11.59 -30.05 1.34
N ALA A 577 11.79 -29.51 2.54
CA ALA A 577 10.86 -29.68 3.65
C ALA A 577 9.43 -29.18 3.31
N SER A 578 9.33 -28.10 2.53
CA SER A 578 8.06 -27.48 2.16
C SER A 578 7.32 -28.23 1.05
N TRP A 579 8.04 -28.65 0.01
CA TRP A 579 7.43 -29.17 -1.22
C TRP A 579 7.29 -30.69 -1.25
N LEU A 580 8.22 -31.42 -0.62
CA LEU A 580 8.27 -32.87 -0.72
C LEU A 580 6.98 -33.58 -0.30
N PRO A 581 6.24 -33.14 0.76
CA PRO A 581 4.96 -33.76 1.11
C PRO A 581 3.92 -33.73 -0.01
N LEU A 582 4.00 -32.76 -0.93
CA LEU A 582 3.06 -32.62 -2.05
C LEU A 582 3.46 -33.50 -3.25
N MET A 583 4.73 -33.90 -3.36
CA MET A 583 5.26 -34.63 -4.52
C MET A 583 4.71 -36.05 -4.70
N ALA A 584 4.09 -36.62 -3.67
CA ALA A 584 3.36 -37.88 -3.76
C ALA A 584 1.95 -37.73 -4.39
N GLY A 585 1.43 -36.49 -4.48
CA GLY A 585 0.10 -36.17 -4.98
C GLY A 585 0.15 -35.14 -6.12
N THR A 586 -0.25 -33.90 -5.84
CA THR A 586 -0.41 -32.83 -6.84
C THR A 586 0.87 -31.99 -7.08
N GLY A 587 1.99 -32.34 -6.44
CA GLY A 587 3.22 -31.55 -6.46
C GLY A 587 3.74 -31.23 -7.86
N ASP A 588 3.56 -32.13 -8.83
CA ASP A 588 3.95 -31.92 -10.24
C ASP A 588 3.14 -30.80 -10.96
N PHE A 589 2.09 -30.29 -10.32
CA PHE A 589 1.31 -29.13 -10.75
C PHE A 589 1.47 -27.95 -9.79
N THR A 590 1.34 -28.20 -8.49
CA THR A 590 1.42 -27.16 -7.46
C THR A 590 2.77 -26.46 -7.45
N VAL A 591 3.88 -27.22 -7.52
CA VAL A 591 5.23 -26.65 -7.46
C VAL A 591 5.53 -25.78 -8.69
N PRO A 592 5.37 -26.26 -9.95
CA PRO A 592 5.55 -25.41 -11.14
C PRO A 592 4.64 -24.18 -11.16
N GLY A 593 3.39 -24.33 -10.70
CA GLY A 593 2.43 -23.23 -10.61
C GLY A 593 2.92 -22.09 -9.68
N ILE A 594 3.48 -22.46 -8.53
CA ILE A 594 3.98 -21.49 -7.55
C ILE A 594 5.34 -20.94 -7.97
N LEU A 595 6.29 -21.79 -8.38
CA LEU A 595 7.61 -21.36 -8.81
C LEU A 595 7.54 -20.42 -10.03
N GLY A 596 6.73 -20.75 -11.04
CA GLY A 596 6.52 -19.93 -12.24
C GLY A 596 5.80 -18.61 -11.98
N SER A 597 5.20 -18.44 -10.81
CA SER A 597 4.57 -17.19 -10.37
C SER A 597 5.44 -16.40 -9.39
N SER A 598 6.63 -16.89 -9.04
CA SER A 598 7.47 -16.28 -8.01
C SER A 598 8.21 -15.02 -8.50
N PRO A 599 8.52 -14.06 -7.60
CA PRO A 599 9.35 -12.90 -7.94
C PRO A 599 10.74 -13.27 -8.49
N GLU A 600 11.33 -14.36 -7.96
CA GLU A 600 12.63 -14.87 -8.40
C GLU A 600 12.57 -15.34 -9.86
N TYR A 601 11.56 -16.13 -10.22
CA TYR A 601 11.31 -16.54 -11.61
C TYR A 601 11.10 -15.34 -12.52
N TRP A 602 10.37 -14.32 -12.04
CA TRP A 602 10.08 -13.09 -12.79
C TRP A 602 11.34 -12.31 -13.17
N ALA A 603 12.24 -12.11 -12.21
CA ALA A 603 13.53 -11.45 -12.46
C ALA A 603 14.38 -12.25 -13.46
N ARG A 604 14.38 -13.57 -13.33
CA ARG A 604 15.10 -14.46 -14.24
C ARG A 604 14.51 -14.44 -15.65
N ALA A 605 13.19 -14.43 -15.80
CA ALA A 605 12.51 -14.35 -17.09
C ALA A 605 12.88 -13.06 -17.84
N GLN A 606 12.87 -11.91 -17.17
CA GLN A 606 13.27 -10.62 -17.75
C GLN A 606 14.74 -10.58 -18.18
N THR A 607 15.60 -11.37 -17.54
CA THR A 607 17.02 -11.47 -17.92
C THR A 607 17.21 -12.38 -19.15
N ARG A 608 16.42 -13.45 -19.25
CA ARG A 608 16.48 -14.43 -20.35
C ARG A 608 15.77 -13.98 -21.62
N PHE A 609 14.75 -13.13 -21.48
CA PHE A 609 13.91 -12.61 -22.55
C PHE A 609 13.81 -11.08 -22.41
N PRO A 610 14.89 -10.33 -22.73
CA PRO A 610 14.98 -8.89 -22.50
C PRO A 610 14.06 -8.03 -23.36
#